data_AF-A0A9Q1AHQ1-F1
#
_entry.id   AF-A0A9Q1AHQ1-F1
#
_cell.length_a   1.000
_cell.length_b   1.000
_cell.length_c   1.000
_cell.angle_alpha   90.00
_cell.angle_beta   90.00
_cell.angle_gamma   90.00
#
_symmetry.space_group_name_H-M   'P 1'
#
loop_
_entity.id
_entity.type
_entity.pdbx_description
1 polymer ?
#
loop_
_entity_poly.entity_id
_entity_poly.type
_entity_poly.pdbx_seq_one_letter_code
_entity_poly.pdbx_strand_id
1 'polypeptide(L)'
;MVSKFKLLCRFINAVATLETLARFHCPNGPLRRLIKIKTLAYTDQWGRRNYEYISLGCDTLPVLKGRTPVQCYSDFMRAFRDHFKHFLGDTIVEIQVGMGPAGELRYPSYPEQNGTWRFPGIGAFQCYDKYMLSSLKAAAEAAGKPEWGSTGPTDAGEYNNWPEDTQFFRKEGGGWTSPYGEFFLTWYSQMLLDHGERILSSAKATFENIGVKMSVKIAGIHWHYGTRSHAPELTAGYYNTRFRDGYLPIARMLARHGAIFNFTCIEMRDHEQPQDALCAPEKLVRQVALATREADVPLAGENALPRYDGYAHEQILQASSLNIDESSDDKEMCAFTYLRMNPNLFQPDNWRRFVAFVKKMKEGKSADRCWEQVEREAEHFVQASQPLVQEAAGALMH
;
A
#
# COMPACT_ATOMS: atom_id res chain seq x y z
N MET A 1 -18.54 18.43 19.09
CA MET A 1 -17.68 18.05 17.94
C MET A 1 -16.91 16.74 18.17
N VAL A 2 -16.95 16.16 19.38
CA VAL A 2 -16.32 14.87 19.75
C VAL A 2 -17.02 13.64 19.14
N SER A 3 -18.19 13.78 18.51
CA SER A 3 -19.00 12.65 18.01
C SER A 3 -18.60 12.07 16.66
N LYS A 4 -17.48 12.50 16.04
CA LYS A 4 -17.02 11.96 14.75
C LYS A 4 -15.51 11.69 14.65
N PHE A 5 -14.80 11.60 15.77
CA PHE A 5 -13.52 10.87 15.78
C PHE A 5 -13.85 9.39 15.95
N LYS A 6 -14.19 8.72 14.84
CA LYS A 6 -14.27 7.27 14.83
C LYS A 6 -12.84 6.75 14.83
N LEU A 7 -12.51 5.92 15.82
CA LEU A 7 -11.19 5.32 15.94
C LEU A 7 -11.01 4.39 14.74
N LEU A 8 -10.20 4.81 13.78
CA LEU A 8 -9.76 3.90 12.74
C LEU A 8 -8.78 2.91 13.39
N CYS A 9 -9.30 1.77 13.87
CA CYS A 9 -8.47 0.67 14.34
C CYS A 9 -7.71 0.07 13.17
N ARG A 10 -6.58 0.69 12.83
CA ARG A 10 -5.56 0.15 11.92
C ARG A 10 -4.76 -0.94 12.65
N PHE A 11 -5.45 -1.98 13.07
CA PHE A 11 -4.85 -3.17 13.66
C PHE A 11 -4.95 -4.34 12.69
N ILE A 12 -4.26 -4.29 11.54
CA ILE A 12 -3.64 -5.47 10.89
C ILE A 12 -2.37 -4.99 10.17
N ASN A 13 -1.34 -4.58 10.90
CA ASN A 13 0.04 -4.92 10.51
C ASN A 13 0.61 -6.05 11.39
N ALA A 14 -0.20 -6.53 12.35
CA ALA A 14 0.26 -7.37 13.45
C ALA A 14 0.37 -8.86 13.12
N VAL A 15 0.06 -9.33 11.90
CA VAL A 15 -0.09 -10.79 11.66
C VAL A 15 1.00 -11.38 10.78
N ALA A 16 1.70 -10.56 10.01
CA ALA A 16 2.49 -11.11 8.91
C ALA A 16 3.96 -10.73 8.93
N THR A 17 4.46 -10.03 9.96
CA THR A 17 5.91 -10.01 10.16
C THR A 17 6.36 -11.39 10.62
N LEU A 18 7.42 -11.92 10.01
CA LEU A 18 7.99 -13.22 10.41
C LEU A 18 8.37 -13.22 11.90
N GLU A 19 8.70 -12.06 12.45
CA GLU A 19 8.94 -11.85 13.88
C GLU A 19 7.70 -12.09 14.75
N THR A 20 6.51 -11.69 14.31
CA THR A 20 5.27 -11.90 15.08
C THR A 20 4.88 -13.39 15.08
N LEU A 21 5.02 -14.07 13.93
CA LEU A 21 4.83 -15.52 13.84
C LEU A 21 5.88 -16.33 14.62
N ALA A 22 7.08 -15.79 14.79
CA ALA A 22 8.09 -16.38 15.67
C ALA A 22 7.71 -16.26 17.16
N ARG A 23 6.79 -15.36 17.55
CA ARG A 23 6.34 -15.18 18.95
C ARG A 23 5.11 -16.02 19.31
N PHE A 24 4.18 -16.26 18.38
CA PHE A 24 3.00 -17.08 18.65
C PHE A 24 3.29 -18.61 18.64
N HIS A 25 3.31 -19.23 19.83
CA HIS A 25 3.17 -20.67 20.16
C HIS A 25 4.20 -21.72 19.61
N CYS A 26 5.01 -22.36 20.49
CA CYS A 26 5.33 -23.83 20.59
C CYS A 26 6.54 -24.11 21.53
N PRO A 27 6.65 -25.33 22.12
CA PRO A 27 7.65 -25.70 23.14
C PRO A 27 9.03 -26.13 22.61
N ASN A 28 9.26 -26.17 21.30
CA ASN A 28 10.47 -26.78 20.71
C ASN A 28 11.47 -25.73 20.19
N GLY A 29 12.46 -25.37 21.03
CA GLY A 29 13.81 -24.89 20.65
C GLY A 29 13.97 -23.66 19.72
N PRO A 30 14.67 -22.57 20.11
CA PRO A 30 14.79 -21.32 19.34
C PRO A 30 15.50 -21.44 17.96
N LEU A 31 16.50 -22.32 17.82
CA LEU A 31 17.43 -22.28 16.67
C LEU A 31 16.84 -22.90 15.38
N ARG A 32 16.17 -24.06 15.49
CA ARG A 32 15.46 -24.69 14.35
C ARG A 32 14.25 -23.85 13.89
N ARG A 33 13.69 -23.03 14.79
CA ARG A 33 12.58 -22.09 14.54
C ARG A 33 12.98 -20.97 13.58
N LEU A 34 14.13 -20.32 13.82
CA LEU A 34 14.61 -19.27 12.93
C LEU A 34 14.93 -19.79 11.53
N ILE A 35 15.57 -20.95 11.40
CA ILE A 35 16.00 -21.48 10.10
C ILE A 35 14.81 -21.75 9.17
N LYS A 36 13.71 -22.34 9.69
CA LYS A 36 12.53 -22.67 8.87
C LYS A 36 11.74 -21.42 8.46
N ILE A 37 11.56 -20.46 9.38
CA ILE A 37 10.86 -19.19 9.13
C ILE A 37 11.64 -18.33 8.13
N LYS A 38 12.98 -18.35 8.19
CA LYS A 38 13.83 -17.61 7.24
C LYS A 38 13.67 -18.06 5.79
N THR A 39 13.16 -19.26 5.51
CA THR A 39 12.93 -19.75 4.13
C THR A 39 11.63 -19.28 3.51
N LEU A 40 10.77 -18.62 4.29
CA LEU A 40 9.46 -18.13 3.86
C LEU A 40 9.48 -16.66 3.45
N ALA A 41 10.65 -16.02 3.51
CA ALA A 41 10.84 -14.62 3.17
C ALA A 41 10.89 -14.42 1.65
N TYR A 42 10.41 -13.25 1.21
CA TYR A 42 10.72 -12.76 -0.13
C TYR A 42 12.24 -12.70 -0.33
N THR A 43 12.68 -13.06 -1.53
CA THR A 43 14.10 -13.15 -1.85
C THR A 43 14.39 -12.49 -3.21
N ASP A 44 15.44 -11.68 -3.26
CA ASP A 44 15.91 -11.04 -4.49
C ASP A 44 16.91 -11.90 -5.27
N GLN A 45 17.32 -11.44 -6.46
CA GLN A 45 18.23 -12.20 -7.34
C GLN A 45 19.61 -12.48 -6.74
N TRP A 46 20.03 -11.70 -5.74
CA TRP A 46 21.31 -11.90 -5.04
C TRP A 46 21.16 -12.78 -3.79
N GLY A 47 19.97 -13.34 -3.57
CA GLY A 47 19.67 -14.21 -2.42
C GLY A 47 19.44 -13.46 -1.10
N ARG A 48 19.32 -12.12 -1.13
CA ARG A 48 18.99 -11.34 0.07
C ARG A 48 17.52 -11.55 0.40
N ARG A 49 17.23 -11.69 1.70
CA ARG A 49 15.89 -12.02 2.19
C ARG A 49 15.28 -10.85 2.93
N ASN A 50 14.05 -10.50 2.59
CA ASN A 50 13.27 -9.52 3.33
C ASN A 50 12.35 -10.22 4.33
N TYR A 51 12.51 -9.92 5.62
CA TYR A 51 11.79 -10.59 6.71
C TYR A 51 10.53 -9.85 7.19
N GLU A 52 10.15 -8.75 6.54
CA GLU A 52 8.98 -7.94 6.91
C GLU A 52 7.66 -8.67 6.65
N TYR A 53 7.63 -9.59 5.68
CA TYR A 53 6.41 -10.31 5.28
C TYR A 53 6.71 -11.74 4.77
N ILE A 54 5.73 -12.65 4.85
CA ILE A 54 5.83 -13.99 4.25
C ILE A 54 5.63 -13.91 2.73
N SER A 55 6.54 -14.49 1.95
CA SER A 55 6.39 -14.60 0.49
C SER A 55 5.05 -15.21 0.10
N LEU A 56 4.32 -14.54 -0.79
CA LEU A 56 3.03 -15.01 -1.31
C LEU A 56 3.13 -16.36 -2.05
N GLY A 57 4.33 -16.77 -2.46
CA GLY A 57 4.56 -18.12 -3.01
C GLY A 57 4.22 -19.23 -2.02
N CYS A 58 4.11 -18.91 -0.73
CA CYS A 58 3.74 -19.84 0.32
C CYS A 58 2.24 -19.92 0.61
N ASP A 59 1.39 -19.02 0.07
CA ASP A 59 0.00 -18.78 0.51
C ASP A 59 -0.85 -20.03 0.71
N THR A 60 -0.69 -21.01 -0.18
CA THR A 60 -1.49 -22.23 -0.26
C THR A 60 -0.75 -23.47 0.23
N LEU A 61 0.50 -23.32 0.67
CA LEU A 61 1.35 -24.42 1.11
C LEU A 61 1.34 -24.54 2.64
N PRO A 62 1.22 -25.76 3.21
CA PRO A 62 1.10 -25.98 4.66
C PRO A 62 2.45 -25.84 5.40
N VAL A 63 3.15 -24.72 5.21
CA VAL A 63 4.52 -24.49 5.67
C VAL A 63 4.60 -24.01 7.12
N LEU A 64 3.47 -23.67 7.76
CA LEU A 64 3.37 -23.19 9.14
C LEU A 64 2.75 -24.25 10.05
N LYS A 65 3.51 -25.33 10.30
CA LYS A 65 3.11 -26.48 11.13
C LYS A 65 1.81 -27.15 10.66
N GLY A 66 1.72 -27.42 9.37
CA GLY A 66 0.53 -28.04 8.76
C GLY A 66 -0.55 -27.05 8.34
N ARG A 67 -0.42 -25.76 8.70
CA ARG A 67 -1.30 -24.69 8.19
C ARG A 67 -0.62 -23.88 7.08
N THR A 68 -1.42 -23.31 6.20
CA THR A 68 -0.98 -22.35 5.20
C THR A 68 -0.91 -20.92 5.79
N PRO A 69 -0.14 -19.99 5.21
CA PRO A 69 -0.18 -18.58 5.57
C PRO A 69 -1.59 -17.99 5.55
N VAL A 70 -2.37 -18.24 4.48
CA VAL A 70 -3.75 -17.73 4.36
C VAL A 70 -4.65 -18.26 5.47
N GLN A 71 -4.50 -19.54 5.86
CA GLN A 71 -5.22 -20.09 7.03
C GLN A 71 -4.84 -19.36 8.31
N CYS A 72 -3.54 -19.11 8.55
CA CYS A 72 -3.08 -18.36 9.72
C CYS A 72 -3.65 -16.93 9.75
N TYR A 73 -3.73 -16.25 8.59
CA TYR A 73 -4.35 -14.93 8.48
C TYR A 73 -5.84 -14.98 8.80
N SER A 74 -6.55 -15.97 8.26
CA SER A 74 -7.97 -16.20 8.53
C SER A 74 -8.24 -16.47 10.01
N ASP A 75 -7.44 -17.32 10.65
CA ASP A 75 -7.55 -17.63 12.08
C ASP A 75 -7.36 -16.38 12.94
N PHE A 76 -6.38 -15.53 12.59
CA PHE A 76 -6.17 -14.27 13.29
C PHE A 76 -7.35 -13.32 13.14
N MET A 77 -7.85 -13.14 11.92
CA MET A 77 -9.00 -12.27 11.66
C MET A 77 -10.23 -12.72 12.46
N ARG A 78 -10.47 -14.03 12.55
CA ARG A 78 -11.55 -14.60 13.39
C ARG A 78 -11.33 -14.33 14.87
N ALA A 79 -10.11 -14.55 15.37
CA ALA A 79 -9.78 -14.26 16.77
C ALA A 79 -9.95 -12.76 17.10
N PHE A 80 -9.54 -11.87 16.20
CA PHE A 80 -9.74 -10.43 16.33
C PHE A 80 -11.22 -10.08 16.39
N ARG A 81 -12.02 -10.59 15.43
CA ARG A 81 -13.46 -10.38 15.40
C ARG A 81 -14.10 -10.81 16.71
N ASP A 82 -13.81 -12.02 17.17
CA ASP A 82 -14.46 -12.61 18.34
C ASP A 82 -14.09 -11.86 19.63
N HIS A 83 -12.83 -11.44 19.76
CA HIS A 83 -12.34 -10.68 20.91
C HIS A 83 -12.89 -9.25 20.95
N PHE A 84 -12.91 -8.55 19.81
CA PHE A 84 -13.32 -7.15 19.71
C PHE A 84 -14.77 -6.96 19.25
N LYS A 85 -15.59 -8.01 19.23
CA LYS A 85 -16.97 -8.00 18.71
C LYS A 85 -17.83 -6.83 19.21
N HIS A 86 -17.63 -6.40 20.45
CA HIS A 86 -18.38 -5.32 21.08
C HIS A 86 -17.99 -3.92 20.58
N PHE A 87 -16.86 -3.79 19.89
CA PHE A 87 -16.39 -2.54 19.29
C PHE A 87 -16.69 -2.46 17.78
N LEU A 88 -16.97 -3.60 17.12
CA LEU A 88 -17.20 -3.67 15.67
C LEU A 88 -18.51 -2.98 15.28
N GLY A 89 -18.46 -2.16 14.23
CA GLY A 89 -19.60 -1.41 13.69
C GLY A 89 -19.84 -0.04 14.34
N ASP A 90 -19.19 0.25 15.46
CA ASP A 90 -19.30 1.54 16.15
C ASP A 90 -17.93 2.21 16.36
N THR A 91 -17.12 1.67 17.27
CA THR A 91 -15.77 2.18 17.53
C THR A 91 -14.83 1.75 16.41
N ILE A 92 -14.86 0.48 16.02
CA ILE A 92 -14.11 -0.08 14.90
C ILE A 92 -15.05 -0.11 13.70
N VAL A 93 -14.84 0.81 12.75
CA VAL A 93 -15.70 0.95 11.56
C VAL A 93 -15.06 0.46 10.27
N GLU A 94 -13.76 0.17 10.31
CA GLU A 94 -13.02 -0.27 9.14
C GLU A 94 -11.88 -1.20 9.56
N ILE A 95 -11.67 -2.24 8.75
CA ILE A 95 -10.60 -3.22 8.84
C ILE A 95 -9.73 -3.08 7.59
N GLN A 96 -8.55 -2.49 7.75
CA GLN A 96 -7.55 -2.46 6.69
C GLN A 96 -6.76 -3.76 6.69
N VAL A 97 -6.89 -4.56 5.62
CA VAL A 97 -6.31 -5.89 5.53
C VAL A 97 -4.90 -5.80 4.93
N GLY A 98 -3.88 -6.05 5.75
CA GLY A 98 -2.48 -5.98 5.32
C GLY A 98 -2.04 -7.16 4.44
N MET A 99 -1.45 -6.87 3.27
CA MET A 99 -1.12 -7.87 2.22
C MET A 99 0.34 -7.84 1.76
N GLY A 100 1.23 -7.29 2.58
CA GLY A 100 2.63 -7.17 2.22
C GLY A 100 3.43 -6.25 3.16
N PRO A 101 4.65 -5.86 2.76
CA PRO A 101 5.48 -4.92 3.52
C PRO A 101 4.72 -3.61 3.78
N ALA A 102 4.87 -3.05 4.98
CA ALA A 102 4.09 -1.92 5.49
C ALA A 102 2.55 -2.11 5.49
N GLY A 103 2.05 -3.32 5.22
CA GLY A 103 0.62 -3.62 5.07
C GLY A 103 0.09 -3.38 3.65
N GLU A 104 0.96 -3.04 2.70
CA GLU A 104 0.60 -2.70 1.33
C GLU A 104 0.54 -3.96 0.45
N LEU A 105 -0.39 -4.01 -0.50
CA LEU A 105 -0.44 -5.07 -1.51
C LEU A 105 0.67 -4.85 -2.54
N ARG A 106 1.89 -5.29 -2.24
CA ARG A 106 3.06 -5.22 -3.13
C ARG A 106 4.17 -6.17 -2.71
N TYR A 107 5.19 -6.26 -3.54
CA TYR A 107 6.48 -6.84 -3.18
C TYR A 107 7.39 -5.85 -2.42
N PRO A 108 8.35 -6.32 -1.61
CA PRO A 108 9.33 -5.48 -0.92
C PRO A 108 10.48 -5.04 -1.86
N SER A 109 10.15 -4.37 -2.97
CA SER A 109 11.11 -4.06 -4.05
C SER A 109 12.05 -2.89 -3.77
N TYR A 110 11.75 -2.05 -2.77
CA TYR A 110 12.54 -0.87 -2.38
C TYR A 110 12.86 -0.86 -0.86
N PRO A 111 13.63 -1.85 -0.35
CA PRO A 111 13.97 -1.90 1.06
C PRO A 111 14.99 -0.81 1.42
N GLU A 112 14.55 0.23 2.13
CA GLU A 112 15.43 1.31 2.61
C GLU A 112 16.42 0.85 3.69
N GLN A 113 16.12 -0.26 4.37
CA GLN A 113 16.95 -0.79 5.45
C GLN A 113 18.38 -1.06 4.97
N ASN A 114 19.33 -0.62 5.79
CA ASN A 114 20.77 -0.75 5.56
C ASN A 114 21.27 -0.11 4.25
N GLY A 115 20.50 0.81 3.65
CA GLY A 115 20.87 1.52 2.43
C GLY A 115 20.87 0.64 1.17
N THR A 116 20.19 -0.51 1.21
CA THR A 116 20.08 -1.45 0.07
C THR A 116 19.49 -0.74 -1.15
N TRP A 117 18.41 0.01 -0.93
CA TRP A 117 17.79 0.88 -1.91
C TRP A 117 17.77 2.32 -1.41
N ARG A 118 17.85 3.27 -2.34
CA ARG A 118 17.66 4.70 -2.11
C ARG A 118 16.79 5.27 -3.22
N PHE A 119 15.89 6.16 -2.84
CA PHE A 119 15.12 6.94 -3.79
C PHE A 119 16.07 7.71 -4.75
N PRO A 120 15.83 7.72 -6.07
CA PRO A 120 14.68 7.16 -6.81
C PRO A 120 14.98 5.83 -7.54
N GLY A 121 15.78 4.91 -7.00
CA GLY A 121 16.18 3.69 -7.72
C GLY A 121 15.02 2.80 -8.20
N ILE A 122 15.25 2.01 -9.26
CA ILE A 122 14.24 1.10 -9.85
C ILE A 122 13.75 -0.03 -8.93
N GLY A 123 14.49 -0.34 -7.86
CA GLY A 123 14.19 -1.49 -7.01
C GLY A 123 14.63 -2.82 -7.62
N ALA A 124 14.13 -3.93 -7.10
CA ALA A 124 14.42 -5.26 -7.64
C ALA A 124 13.23 -6.21 -7.51
N PHE A 125 13.09 -7.15 -8.46
CA PHE A 125 12.10 -8.24 -8.37
C PHE A 125 12.38 -9.14 -7.15
N GLN A 126 11.32 -9.54 -6.45
CA GLN A 126 11.41 -10.24 -5.15
C GLN A 126 10.89 -11.69 -5.21
N CYS A 127 11.08 -12.37 -6.34
CA CYS A 127 10.50 -13.69 -6.64
C CYS A 127 11.51 -14.85 -6.69
N TYR A 128 12.68 -14.71 -6.06
CA TYR A 128 13.76 -15.71 -6.14
C TYR A 128 13.74 -16.71 -4.98
N ASP A 129 12.71 -16.69 -4.14
CA ASP A 129 12.50 -17.76 -3.19
C ASP A 129 12.04 -19.03 -3.91
N LYS A 130 12.34 -20.19 -3.33
CA LYS A 130 12.09 -21.49 -3.97
C LYS A 130 10.62 -21.74 -4.33
N TYR A 131 9.66 -21.10 -3.66
CA TYR A 131 8.24 -21.32 -3.90
C TYR A 131 7.79 -20.49 -5.12
N MET A 132 8.21 -19.23 -5.17
CA MET A 132 8.00 -18.37 -6.34
C MET A 132 8.67 -18.94 -7.59
N LEU A 133 9.92 -19.39 -7.49
CA LEU A 133 10.62 -20.03 -8.62
C LEU A 133 9.92 -21.31 -9.10
N SER A 134 9.37 -22.11 -8.18
CA SER A 134 8.58 -23.29 -8.55
C SER A 134 7.28 -22.90 -9.27
N SER A 135 6.60 -21.82 -8.85
CA SER A 135 5.42 -21.29 -9.52
C SER A 135 5.74 -20.77 -10.92
N LEU A 136 6.82 -19.99 -11.06
CA LEU A 136 7.30 -19.47 -12.34
C LEU A 136 7.60 -20.60 -13.32
N LYS A 137 8.31 -21.65 -12.85
CA LYS A 137 8.62 -22.82 -13.65
C LYS A 137 7.35 -23.51 -14.18
N ALA A 138 6.36 -23.74 -13.32
CA ALA A 138 5.09 -24.33 -13.72
C ALA A 138 4.32 -23.45 -14.72
N ALA A 139 4.32 -22.13 -14.53
CA ALA A 139 3.68 -21.20 -15.45
C ALA A 139 4.35 -21.20 -16.84
N ALA A 140 5.68 -21.31 -16.87
CA ALA A 140 6.46 -21.38 -18.11
C ALA A 140 6.24 -22.69 -18.87
N GLU A 141 6.19 -23.81 -18.16
CA GLU A 141 5.81 -25.12 -18.73
C GLU A 141 4.39 -25.09 -19.32
N ALA A 142 3.43 -24.50 -18.60
CA ALA A 142 2.05 -24.34 -19.07
C ALA A 142 1.94 -23.43 -20.31
N ALA A 143 2.82 -22.44 -20.44
CA ALA A 143 2.93 -21.58 -21.61
C ALA A 143 3.66 -22.23 -22.80
N GLY A 144 4.14 -23.48 -22.67
CA GLY A 144 4.92 -24.17 -23.70
C GLY A 144 6.32 -23.58 -23.91
N LYS A 145 6.84 -22.86 -22.90
CA LYS A 145 8.12 -22.13 -22.91
C LYS A 145 8.93 -22.45 -21.65
N PRO A 146 9.29 -23.72 -21.38
CA PRO A 146 9.95 -24.13 -20.15
C PRO A 146 11.26 -23.36 -19.86
N GLU A 147 11.94 -22.86 -20.89
CA GLU A 147 13.14 -22.04 -20.77
C GLU A 147 12.91 -20.73 -20.01
N TRP A 148 11.70 -20.15 -20.10
CA TRP A 148 11.30 -18.93 -19.38
C TRP A 148 11.12 -19.16 -17.87
N GLY A 149 11.05 -20.41 -17.43
CA GLY A 149 10.78 -20.80 -16.04
C GLY A 149 12.02 -21.03 -15.19
N SER A 150 13.22 -20.87 -15.76
CA SER A 150 14.48 -21.22 -15.11
C SER A 150 14.87 -20.27 -13.97
N THR A 151 14.61 -18.97 -14.13
CA THR A 151 14.83 -17.91 -13.14
C THR A 151 14.02 -16.66 -13.53
N GLY A 152 13.84 -15.71 -12.62
CA GLY A 152 13.37 -14.36 -12.97
C GLY A 152 14.42 -13.56 -13.76
N PRO A 153 14.07 -12.40 -14.34
CA PRO A 153 14.96 -11.56 -15.15
C PRO A 153 16.27 -11.22 -14.42
N THR A 154 17.41 -11.57 -15.01
CA THR A 154 18.75 -11.26 -14.45
C THR A 154 19.38 -10.02 -15.09
N ASP A 155 18.72 -9.43 -16.07
CA ASP A 155 19.13 -8.27 -16.86
C ASP A 155 18.39 -6.98 -16.42
N ALA A 156 17.68 -7.06 -15.30
CA ALA A 156 16.89 -5.99 -14.68
C ALA A 156 17.71 -4.99 -13.85
N GLY A 157 19.03 -5.16 -13.77
CA GLY A 157 19.92 -4.27 -13.01
C GLY A 157 19.83 -4.45 -11.50
N GLU A 158 20.36 -3.45 -10.78
CA GLU A 158 20.39 -3.36 -9.32
C GLU A 158 19.37 -2.36 -8.76
N TYR A 159 19.13 -2.41 -7.45
CA TYR A 159 18.15 -1.57 -6.74
C TYR A 159 18.23 -0.08 -7.10
N ASN A 160 19.44 0.47 -7.27
CA ASN A 160 19.67 1.91 -7.41
C ASN A 160 19.98 2.34 -8.86
N ASN A 161 19.85 1.42 -9.83
CA ASN A 161 19.99 1.81 -11.23
C ASN A 161 18.81 2.68 -11.69
N TRP A 162 19.03 3.39 -12.79
CA TRP A 162 17.98 4.05 -13.54
C TRP A 162 17.43 3.11 -14.61
N PRO A 163 16.17 3.29 -15.08
CA PRO A 163 15.60 2.41 -16.10
C PRO A 163 16.47 2.28 -17.34
N GLU A 164 17.04 3.39 -17.84
CA GLU A 164 17.87 3.42 -19.05
C GLU A 164 19.24 2.74 -18.87
N ASP A 165 19.71 2.52 -17.63
CA ASP A 165 20.97 1.83 -17.34
C ASP A 165 20.83 0.30 -17.47
N THR A 166 19.61 -0.21 -17.62
CA THR A 166 19.31 -1.64 -17.58
C THR A 166 18.87 -2.17 -18.94
N GLN A 167 19.25 -3.41 -19.25
CA GLN A 167 18.78 -4.05 -20.48
C GLN A 167 17.29 -4.38 -20.40
N PHE A 168 16.79 -4.71 -19.21
CA PHE A 168 15.39 -5.05 -19.04
C PHE A 168 14.46 -3.84 -19.10
N PHE A 169 14.77 -2.69 -18.49
CA PHE A 169 13.82 -1.57 -18.33
C PHE A 169 14.04 -0.38 -19.28
N ARG A 170 15.15 -0.33 -20.03
CA ARG A 170 15.41 0.78 -20.96
C ARG A 170 14.29 0.96 -21.97
N LYS A 171 14.14 2.19 -22.46
CA LYS A 171 13.03 2.57 -23.35
C LYS A 171 13.06 1.84 -24.69
N GLU A 172 14.22 1.73 -25.31
CA GLU A 172 14.37 1.17 -26.66
C GLU A 172 14.96 -0.24 -26.59
N GLY A 173 14.23 -1.23 -27.10
CA GLY A 173 14.66 -2.64 -27.05
C GLY A 173 14.83 -3.19 -25.63
N GLY A 174 14.06 -2.68 -24.67
CA GLY A 174 14.06 -3.15 -23.30
C GLY A 174 13.35 -4.50 -23.16
N GLY A 175 13.93 -5.40 -22.36
CA GLY A 175 13.38 -6.74 -22.09
C GLY A 175 11.92 -6.74 -21.62
N TRP A 176 11.47 -5.68 -20.94
CA TRP A 176 10.09 -5.49 -20.48
C TRP A 176 9.03 -5.50 -21.59
N THR A 177 9.41 -5.22 -22.84
CA THR A 177 8.54 -5.29 -24.03
C THR A 177 8.67 -6.57 -24.85
N SER A 178 9.61 -7.45 -24.48
CA SER A 178 9.80 -8.72 -25.17
C SER A 178 8.69 -9.71 -24.82
N PRO A 179 8.48 -10.77 -25.63
CA PRO A 179 7.53 -11.83 -25.29
C PRO A 179 7.80 -12.47 -23.92
N TYR A 180 9.08 -12.63 -23.53
CA TYR A 180 9.45 -13.10 -22.20
C TYR A 180 9.10 -12.08 -21.11
N GLY A 181 9.36 -10.79 -21.34
CA GLY A 181 9.03 -9.72 -20.40
C GLY A 181 7.53 -9.62 -20.14
N GLU A 182 6.71 -9.70 -21.19
CA GLU A 182 5.25 -9.72 -21.08
C GLU A 182 4.77 -10.94 -20.28
N PHE A 183 5.30 -12.13 -20.57
CA PHE A 183 5.02 -13.35 -19.81
C PHE A 183 5.37 -13.18 -18.32
N PHE A 184 6.62 -12.77 -18.03
CA PHE A 184 7.11 -12.67 -16.67
C PHE A 184 6.35 -11.61 -15.85
N LEU A 185 6.13 -10.41 -16.42
CA LEU A 185 5.43 -9.33 -15.73
C LEU A 185 3.94 -9.66 -15.53
N THR A 186 3.32 -10.36 -16.48
CA THR A 186 1.96 -10.91 -16.32
C THR A 186 1.92 -11.89 -15.16
N TRP A 187 2.82 -12.87 -15.12
CA TRP A 187 2.89 -13.83 -14.01
C TRP A 187 3.14 -13.14 -12.67
N TYR A 188 4.13 -12.25 -12.60
CA TYR A 188 4.57 -11.62 -11.34
C TYR A 188 3.47 -10.73 -10.73
N SER A 189 2.77 -9.96 -11.57
CA SER A 189 1.62 -9.15 -11.15
C SER A 189 0.37 -9.98 -10.86
N GLN A 190 0.12 -11.05 -11.62
CA GLN A 190 -1.00 -11.97 -11.35
C GLN A 190 -0.83 -12.70 -10.01
N MET A 191 0.38 -13.12 -9.66
CA MET A 191 0.69 -13.71 -8.36
C MET A 191 0.31 -12.78 -7.19
N LEU A 192 0.50 -11.46 -7.35
CA LEU A 192 0.10 -10.45 -6.37
C LEU A 192 -1.43 -10.27 -6.32
N LEU A 193 -2.10 -10.27 -7.47
CA LEU A 193 -3.57 -10.23 -7.53
C LEU A 193 -4.21 -11.45 -6.85
N ASP A 194 -3.69 -12.65 -7.13
CA ASP A 194 -4.17 -13.89 -6.54
C ASP A 194 -3.95 -13.93 -5.02
N HIS A 195 -2.84 -13.35 -4.55
CA HIS A 195 -2.58 -13.16 -3.12
C HIS A 195 -3.67 -12.29 -2.47
N GLY A 196 -3.95 -11.13 -3.08
CA GLY A 196 -5.03 -10.24 -2.63
C GLY A 196 -6.40 -10.93 -2.62
N GLU A 197 -6.75 -11.65 -3.68
CA GLU A 197 -8.00 -12.39 -3.82
C GLU A 197 -8.20 -13.43 -2.70
N ARG A 198 -7.16 -14.22 -2.39
CA ARG A 198 -7.21 -15.25 -1.33
C ARG A 198 -7.42 -14.66 0.06
N ILE A 199 -6.69 -13.58 0.36
CA ILE A 199 -6.79 -12.92 1.66
C ILE A 199 -8.13 -12.21 1.82
N LEU A 200 -8.60 -11.49 0.79
CA LEU A 200 -9.89 -10.82 0.84
C LEU A 200 -11.06 -11.78 0.92
N SER A 201 -11.00 -12.91 0.22
CA SER A 201 -12.01 -13.97 0.37
C SER A 201 -12.12 -14.41 1.83
N SER A 202 -10.98 -14.57 2.52
CA SER A 202 -10.93 -14.93 3.94
C SER A 202 -11.41 -13.80 4.86
N ALA A 203 -11.07 -12.55 4.54
CA ALA A 203 -11.48 -11.36 5.29
C ALA A 203 -12.99 -11.14 5.17
N LYS A 204 -13.52 -11.20 3.95
CA LYS A 204 -14.95 -11.10 3.65
C LYS A 204 -15.73 -12.15 4.42
N ALA A 205 -15.34 -13.42 4.33
CA ALA A 205 -16.00 -14.49 5.08
C ALA A 205 -15.97 -14.27 6.62
N THR A 206 -15.03 -13.47 7.13
CA THR A 206 -14.92 -13.17 8.55
C THR A 206 -15.73 -11.95 8.98
N PHE A 207 -15.72 -10.88 8.17
CA PHE A 207 -16.20 -9.54 8.53
C PHE A 207 -17.40 -9.05 7.71
N GLU A 208 -17.94 -9.88 6.81
CA GLU A 208 -19.18 -9.55 6.10
C GLU A 208 -20.36 -9.43 7.08
N ASN A 209 -21.25 -8.46 6.83
CA ASN A 209 -22.49 -8.21 7.59
C ASN A 209 -22.35 -7.86 9.08
N ILE A 210 -21.17 -7.45 9.55
CA ILE A 210 -20.95 -7.03 10.95
C ILE A 210 -20.72 -5.52 11.12
N GLY A 211 -21.09 -4.71 10.12
CA GLY A 211 -21.07 -3.25 10.19
C GLY A 211 -19.70 -2.58 10.02
N VAL A 212 -18.66 -3.33 9.62
CA VAL A 212 -17.33 -2.78 9.32
C VAL A 212 -17.06 -2.76 7.82
N LYS A 213 -16.32 -1.76 7.35
CA LYS A 213 -15.80 -1.71 5.98
C LYS A 213 -14.47 -2.47 5.91
N MET A 214 -14.13 -3.02 4.76
CA MET A 214 -12.78 -3.54 4.50
C MET A 214 -12.03 -2.59 3.58
N SER A 215 -10.73 -2.41 3.80
CA SER A 215 -9.88 -1.64 2.91
C SER A 215 -8.56 -2.36 2.65
N VAL A 216 -7.94 -2.05 1.52
CA VAL A 216 -6.60 -2.55 1.16
C VAL A 216 -5.74 -1.38 0.78
N LYS A 217 -4.51 -1.37 1.29
CA LYS A 217 -3.56 -0.30 1.05
C LYS A 217 -2.71 -0.60 -0.20
N ILE A 218 -2.69 0.32 -1.14
CA ILE A 218 -1.91 0.25 -2.38
C ILE A 218 -0.89 1.39 -2.34
N ALA A 219 0.38 1.04 -2.55
CA ALA A 219 1.48 1.99 -2.52
C ALA A 219 1.48 2.90 -3.76
N GLY A 220 1.73 4.20 -3.54
CA GLY A 220 1.94 5.19 -4.59
C GLY A 220 3.39 5.23 -5.03
N ILE A 221 3.70 4.52 -6.11
CA ILE A 221 5.07 4.43 -6.63
C ILE A 221 5.22 5.44 -7.76
N HIS A 222 5.58 6.66 -7.39
CA HIS A 222 5.51 7.82 -8.27
C HIS A 222 6.80 8.12 -9.04
N TRP A 223 7.96 7.58 -8.62
CA TRP A 223 9.23 7.81 -9.30
C TRP A 223 9.35 6.96 -10.57
N HIS A 224 10.04 7.49 -11.57
CA HIS A 224 10.13 6.94 -12.92
C HIS A 224 8.78 6.67 -13.62
N TYR A 225 7.66 7.16 -13.09
CA TYR A 225 6.34 7.08 -13.74
C TYR A 225 6.35 7.77 -15.12
N GLY A 226 7.17 8.80 -15.32
CA GLY A 226 7.33 9.44 -16.62
C GLY A 226 8.11 8.63 -17.66
N THR A 227 8.72 7.49 -17.30
CA THR A 227 9.41 6.59 -18.23
C THR A 227 8.41 5.70 -18.99
N ARG A 228 8.85 4.96 -20.02
CA ARG A 228 7.93 4.03 -20.70
C ARG A 228 7.69 2.74 -19.91
N SER A 229 8.71 2.27 -19.21
CA SER A 229 8.67 0.99 -18.49
C SER A 229 8.03 1.09 -17.12
N HIS A 230 8.02 2.28 -16.49
CA HIS A 230 7.51 2.45 -15.12
C HIS A 230 8.22 1.47 -14.15
N ALA A 231 9.54 1.29 -14.30
CA ALA A 231 10.29 0.19 -13.69
C ALA A 231 10.02 -0.05 -12.18
N PRO A 232 9.92 0.98 -11.32
CA PRO A 232 9.58 0.78 -9.92
C PRO A 232 8.19 0.17 -9.67
N GLU A 233 7.19 0.53 -10.48
CA GLU A 233 5.86 -0.07 -10.41
C GLU A 233 5.94 -1.55 -10.76
N LEU A 234 6.68 -1.87 -11.84
CA LEU A 234 6.90 -3.26 -12.27
C LEU A 234 7.58 -4.11 -11.19
N THR A 235 8.66 -3.62 -10.57
CA THR A 235 9.38 -4.38 -9.53
C THR A 235 8.54 -4.58 -8.27
N ALA A 236 7.66 -3.62 -7.95
CA ALA A 236 6.70 -3.72 -6.85
C ALA A 236 5.48 -4.62 -7.14
N GLY A 237 5.32 -5.06 -8.39
CA GLY A 237 4.27 -5.98 -8.83
C GLY A 237 3.07 -5.32 -9.49
N TYR A 238 3.07 -3.99 -9.63
CA TYR A 238 2.07 -3.28 -10.42
C TYR A 238 2.54 -3.29 -11.87
N TYR A 239 1.92 -4.13 -12.70
CA TYR A 239 2.25 -4.16 -14.13
C TYR A 239 1.60 -2.97 -14.86
N ASN A 240 1.93 -1.77 -14.40
CA ASN A 240 1.59 -0.49 -15.01
C ASN A 240 2.70 -0.13 -15.99
N THR A 241 2.34 0.30 -17.18
CA THR A 241 3.28 0.86 -18.16
C THR A 241 2.59 2.00 -18.89
N ARG A 242 3.31 2.69 -19.77
CA ARG A 242 2.71 3.72 -20.63
C ARG A 242 1.47 3.26 -21.41
N PHE A 243 1.34 1.96 -21.69
CA PHE A 243 0.28 1.39 -22.55
C PHE A 243 -0.64 0.39 -21.84
N ARG A 244 -0.43 0.16 -20.54
CA ARG A 244 -1.18 -0.85 -19.77
C ARG A 244 -1.50 -0.29 -18.41
N ASP A 245 -2.79 -0.28 -18.06
CA ASP A 245 -3.22 0.08 -16.71
C ASP A 245 -2.97 -1.08 -15.73
N GLY A 246 -2.03 -0.87 -14.81
CA GLY A 246 -1.70 -1.83 -13.75
C GLY A 246 -2.62 -1.80 -12.54
N TYR A 247 -3.38 -0.71 -12.35
CA TYR A 247 -4.22 -0.48 -11.16
C TYR A 247 -5.67 -0.93 -11.37
N LEU A 248 -6.18 -0.87 -12.59
CA LEU A 248 -7.54 -1.31 -12.92
C LEU A 248 -7.82 -2.78 -12.55
N PRO A 249 -6.91 -3.75 -12.80
CA PRO A 249 -7.09 -5.12 -12.33
C PRO A 249 -7.18 -5.22 -10.80
N ILE A 250 -6.40 -4.42 -10.07
CA ILE A 250 -6.44 -4.34 -8.60
C ILE A 250 -7.80 -3.78 -8.15
N ALA A 251 -8.23 -2.68 -8.75
CA ALA A 251 -9.52 -2.05 -8.45
C ALA A 251 -10.70 -3.00 -8.68
N ARG A 252 -10.70 -3.72 -9.82
CA ARG A 252 -11.72 -4.75 -10.12
C ARG A 252 -11.68 -5.91 -9.12
N MET A 253 -10.50 -6.30 -8.65
CA MET A 253 -10.35 -7.32 -7.62
C MET A 253 -10.96 -6.87 -6.29
N LEU A 254 -10.67 -5.64 -5.85
CA LEU A 254 -11.26 -5.08 -4.63
C LEU A 254 -12.78 -4.91 -4.72
N ALA A 255 -13.29 -4.48 -5.88
CA ALA A 255 -14.73 -4.29 -6.13
C ALA A 255 -15.52 -5.59 -5.90
N ARG A 256 -15.02 -6.75 -6.36
CA ARG A 256 -15.66 -8.06 -6.13
C ARG A 256 -15.84 -8.41 -4.64
N HIS A 257 -14.96 -7.87 -3.80
CA HIS A 257 -14.97 -8.10 -2.35
C HIS A 257 -15.65 -6.98 -1.56
N GLY A 258 -16.15 -5.92 -2.22
CA GLY A 258 -16.69 -4.74 -1.55
C GLY A 258 -15.66 -4.01 -0.68
N ALA A 259 -14.37 -4.14 -1.01
CA ALA A 259 -13.29 -3.50 -0.29
C ALA A 259 -13.05 -2.07 -0.82
N ILE A 260 -12.52 -1.20 0.03
CA ILE A 260 -12.09 0.16 -0.33
C ILE A 260 -10.66 0.11 -0.85
N PHE A 261 -10.42 0.78 -1.98
CA PHE A 261 -9.08 1.04 -2.50
C PHE A 261 -8.47 2.20 -1.73
N ASN A 262 -7.46 1.96 -0.90
CA ASN A 262 -6.82 3.01 -0.13
C ASN A 262 -5.42 3.29 -0.67
N PHE A 263 -5.21 4.50 -1.19
CA PHE A 263 -4.02 4.87 -1.95
C PHE A 263 -3.17 5.92 -1.22
N THR A 264 -1.84 5.82 -1.35
CA THR A 264 -0.90 6.78 -0.74
C THR A 264 -0.48 7.88 -1.72
N CYS A 265 0.38 8.81 -1.28
CA CYS A 265 0.97 9.89 -2.09
C CYS A 265 -0.03 10.98 -2.51
N ILE A 266 -1.18 11.05 -1.84
CA ILE A 266 -2.25 12.01 -2.13
C ILE A 266 -1.80 13.47 -1.92
N GLU A 267 -0.81 13.70 -1.07
CA GLU A 267 -0.29 15.02 -0.72
C GLU A 267 0.82 15.54 -1.65
N MET A 268 1.36 14.68 -2.50
CA MET A 268 2.56 14.98 -3.29
C MET A 268 2.22 15.78 -4.55
N ARG A 269 3.10 16.72 -4.90
CA ARG A 269 3.03 17.51 -6.14
C ARG A 269 4.23 17.21 -7.03
N ASP A 270 4.03 17.24 -8.34
CA ASP A 270 5.06 16.88 -9.33
C ASP A 270 6.30 17.80 -9.18
N HIS A 271 6.10 19.10 -8.96
CA HIS A 271 7.18 20.08 -8.84
C HIS A 271 7.98 20.01 -7.52
N GLU A 272 7.51 19.25 -6.54
CA GLU A 272 8.24 18.99 -5.29
C GLU A 272 9.23 17.82 -5.44
N GLN A 273 9.22 17.13 -6.57
CA GLN A 273 10.01 15.93 -6.82
C GLN A 273 11.27 16.23 -7.62
N PRO A 274 12.33 15.41 -7.50
CA PRO A 274 13.50 15.52 -8.37
C PRO A 274 13.13 15.35 -9.84
N GLN A 275 13.50 16.33 -10.67
CA GLN A 275 13.09 16.38 -12.07
C GLN A 275 13.71 15.26 -12.91
N ASP A 276 14.93 14.88 -12.59
CA ASP A 276 15.65 13.77 -13.20
C ASP A 276 14.90 12.46 -12.98
N ALA A 277 14.37 12.22 -11.77
CA ALA A 277 13.62 11.00 -11.41
C ALA A 277 12.33 10.78 -12.22
N LEU A 278 11.87 11.78 -13.00
CA LEU A 278 10.63 11.73 -13.78
C LEU A 278 9.43 11.30 -12.93
N CYS A 279 9.38 11.81 -11.70
CA CYS A 279 8.26 11.58 -10.79
C CYS A 279 6.98 12.21 -11.33
N ALA A 280 5.85 11.53 -11.15
CA ALA A 280 4.55 12.10 -11.50
C ALA A 280 3.43 11.66 -10.54
N PRO A 281 3.53 11.98 -9.22
CA PRO A 281 2.52 11.62 -8.24
C PRO A 281 1.11 12.13 -8.61
N GLU A 282 0.97 13.31 -9.20
CA GLU A 282 -0.35 13.86 -9.54
C GLU A 282 -1.02 13.07 -10.67
N LYS A 283 -0.24 12.69 -11.69
CA LYS A 283 -0.71 11.83 -12.79
C LYS A 283 -1.05 10.43 -12.30
N LEU A 284 -0.26 9.89 -11.38
CA LEU A 284 -0.50 8.59 -10.78
C LEU A 284 -1.80 8.58 -9.97
N VAL A 285 -2.04 9.59 -9.12
CA VAL A 285 -3.31 9.73 -8.38
C VAL A 285 -4.49 9.83 -9.35
N ARG A 286 -4.35 10.61 -10.44
CA ARG A 286 -5.38 10.71 -11.49
C ARG A 286 -5.66 9.35 -12.15
N GLN A 287 -4.63 8.57 -12.48
CA GLN A 287 -4.80 7.22 -13.05
C GLN A 287 -5.56 6.31 -12.09
N VAL A 288 -5.16 6.24 -10.83
CA VAL A 288 -5.82 5.42 -9.81
C VAL A 288 -7.27 5.83 -9.65
N ALA A 289 -7.57 7.12 -9.60
CA ALA A 289 -8.94 7.60 -9.50
C ALA A 289 -9.81 7.24 -10.71
N LEU A 290 -9.24 7.23 -11.92
CA LEU A 290 -9.93 6.73 -13.12
C LEU A 290 -10.19 5.22 -13.05
N ALA A 291 -9.19 4.44 -12.63
CA ALA A 291 -9.29 2.99 -12.48
C ALA A 291 -10.33 2.58 -11.43
N THR A 292 -10.39 3.30 -10.30
CA THR A 292 -11.39 3.03 -9.26
C THR A 292 -12.79 3.44 -9.67
N ARG A 293 -12.93 4.56 -10.41
CA ARG A 293 -14.18 4.99 -11.02
C ARG A 293 -14.70 3.93 -12.00
N GLU A 294 -13.86 3.43 -12.90
CA GLU A 294 -14.24 2.41 -13.87
C GLU A 294 -14.64 1.09 -13.20
N ALA A 295 -13.94 0.68 -12.14
CA ALA A 295 -14.23 -0.55 -11.41
C ALA A 295 -15.37 -0.43 -10.39
N ASP A 296 -15.97 0.76 -10.23
CA ASP A 296 -16.95 1.10 -9.19
C ASP A 296 -16.49 0.69 -7.77
N VAL A 297 -15.24 1.00 -7.43
CA VAL A 297 -14.68 0.76 -6.10
C VAL A 297 -14.46 2.09 -5.36
N PRO A 298 -14.84 2.22 -4.08
CA PRO A 298 -14.57 3.43 -3.32
C PRO A 298 -13.07 3.68 -3.18
N LEU A 299 -12.65 4.93 -3.38
CA LEU A 299 -11.28 5.39 -3.17
C LEU A 299 -11.14 6.09 -1.82
N ALA A 300 -10.11 5.74 -1.07
CA ALA A 300 -9.65 6.41 0.14
C ALA A 300 -8.17 6.78 0.01
N GLY A 301 -7.69 7.67 0.88
CA GLY A 301 -6.38 8.29 0.73
C GLY A 301 -5.54 8.34 1.99
N GLU A 302 -4.22 8.37 1.78
CA GLU A 302 -3.21 8.65 2.80
C GLU A 302 -2.13 9.56 2.24
N ASN A 303 -1.57 10.44 3.08
CA ASN A 303 -0.28 11.04 2.76
C ASN A 303 0.85 10.03 2.98
N ALA A 304 1.84 10.05 2.09
CA ALA A 304 2.99 9.15 2.16
C ALA A 304 4.05 9.66 3.16
N LEU A 305 4.29 10.97 3.19
CA LEU A 305 5.29 11.61 4.04
C LEU A 305 4.65 12.54 5.08
N PRO A 306 5.26 12.73 6.27
CA PRO A 306 4.77 13.70 7.24
C PRO A 306 4.84 15.14 6.67
N ARG A 307 3.69 15.78 6.50
CA ARG A 307 3.56 17.12 5.89
C ARG A 307 2.56 17.98 6.66
N TYR A 308 2.99 19.12 7.18
CA TYR A 308 2.16 20.00 8.04
C TYR A 308 1.87 21.37 7.43
N ASP A 309 2.32 21.58 6.19
CA ASP A 309 2.18 22.82 5.44
C ASP A 309 0.86 22.90 4.67
N GLY A 310 0.43 24.14 4.37
CA GLY A 310 -0.84 24.39 3.68
C GLY A 310 -0.88 23.82 2.26
N TYR A 311 0.26 23.71 1.58
CA TYR A 311 0.32 23.17 0.23
C TYR A 311 -0.06 21.70 0.17
N ALA A 312 0.46 20.89 1.09
CA ALA A 312 0.07 19.47 1.19
C ALA A 312 -1.43 19.33 1.51
N HIS A 313 -1.96 20.14 2.42
CA HIS A 313 -3.39 20.12 2.76
C HIS A 313 -4.27 20.51 1.57
N GLU A 314 -3.88 21.54 0.81
CA GLU A 314 -4.58 21.95 -0.40
C GLU A 314 -4.54 20.86 -1.47
N GLN A 315 -3.38 20.23 -1.70
CA GLN A 315 -3.26 19.12 -2.64
C GLN A 315 -4.18 17.96 -2.25
N ILE A 316 -4.24 17.61 -0.96
CA ILE A 316 -5.13 16.55 -0.46
C ILE A 316 -6.59 16.90 -0.74
N LEU A 317 -7.00 18.15 -0.48
CA LEU A 317 -8.37 18.61 -0.73
C LEU A 317 -8.71 18.53 -2.22
N GLN A 318 -7.82 19.01 -3.09
CA GLN A 318 -8.00 18.93 -4.53
C GLN A 318 -8.11 17.49 -5.01
N ALA A 319 -7.18 16.61 -4.61
CA ALA A 319 -7.22 15.19 -4.94
C ALA A 319 -8.49 14.49 -4.39
N SER A 320 -8.96 14.86 -3.19
CA SER A 320 -10.15 14.28 -2.57
C SER A 320 -11.45 14.56 -3.33
N SER A 321 -11.49 15.67 -4.08
CA SER A 321 -12.64 16.03 -4.89
C SER A 321 -12.81 15.13 -6.13
N LEU A 322 -11.77 14.42 -6.58
CA LEU A 322 -11.81 13.58 -7.79
C LEU A 322 -12.37 14.30 -9.04
N ASN A 323 -12.13 15.61 -9.15
CA ASN A 323 -12.53 16.42 -10.30
C ASN A 323 -11.63 16.11 -11.51
N ILE A 324 -11.89 15.00 -12.19
CA ILE A 324 -11.05 14.49 -13.27
C ILE A 324 -11.50 15.01 -14.64
N ASP A 325 -12.80 15.30 -14.81
CA ASP A 325 -13.46 15.82 -16.04
C ASP A 325 -14.66 16.72 -15.66
N GLU A 326 -15.06 17.67 -16.52
CA GLU A 326 -16.19 18.62 -16.31
C GLU A 326 -17.58 17.95 -16.18
N SER A 327 -17.68 16.65 -16.49
CA SER A 327 -18.90 15.85 -16.44
C SER A 327 -18.94 14.91 -15.22
N SER A 328 -18.13 15.12 -14.19
CA SER A 328 -17.99 14.15 -13.10
C SER A 328 -19.26 14.04 -12.27
N ASP A 329 -19.76 12.81 -12.10
CA ASP A 329 -20.64 12.43 -10.98
C ASP A 329 -20.08 12.97 -9.65
N ASP A 330 -20.95 13.20 -8.66
CA ASP A 330 -20.65 13.69 -7.31
C ASP A 330 -19.70 12.77 -6.47
N LYS A 331 -18.98 11.84 -7.08
CA LYS A 331 -18.05 10.94 -6.39
C LYS A 331 -16.83 11.72 -5.86
N GLU A 332 -16.62 11.62 -4.55
CA GLU A 332 -15.45 12.10 -3.80
C GLU A 332 -14.72 10.91 -3.17
N MET A 333 -13.49 11.12 -2.70
CA MET A 333 -12.82 10.14 -1.85
C MET A 333 -13.66 9.88 -0.60
N CYS A 334 -13.91 8.61 -0.29
CA CYS A 334 -14.79 8.23 0.81
C CYS A 334 -14.17 8.42 2.20
N ALA A 335 -12.84 8.50 2.27
CA ALA A 335 -12.08 8.74 3.48
C ALA A 335 -10.66 9.24 3.16
N PHE A 336 -10.07 9.98 4.10
CA PHE A 336 -8.66 10.30 4.12
C PHE A 336 -8.08 10.00 5.50
N THR A 337 -6.90 9.40 5.56
CA THR A 337 -6.19 9.19 6.82
C THR A 337 -4.84 9.89 6.81
N TYR A 338 -4.66 10.75 7.80
CA TYR A 338 -3.46 11.56 7.95
C TYR A 338 -2.35 10.82 8.71
N LEU A 339 -1.19 10.70 8.09
CA LEU A 339 0.02 10.06 8.61
C LEU A 339 0.99 11.14 9.14
N ARG A 340 1.30 11.21 10.43
CA ARG A 340 0.80 10.42 11.56
C ARG A 340 0.70 11.34 12.78
N MET A 341 -0.17 10.99 13.72
CA MET A 341 -0.14 11.56 15.07
C MET A 341 1.26 11.39 15.69
N ASN A 342 1.92 12.51 16.01
CA ASN A 342 3.23 12.58 16.64
C ASN A 342 3.39 13.97 17.30
N PRO A 343 4.44 14.21 18.11
CA PRO A 343 4.62 15.51 18.77
C PRO A 343 4.69 16.72 17.83
N ASN A 344 5.22 16.57 16.61
CA ASN A 344 5.31 17.67 15.64
C ASN A 344 3.93 18.10 15.14
N LEU A 345 2.97 17.18 14.98
CA LEU A 345 1.59 17.51 14.61
C LEU A 345 0.94 18.45 15.65
N PHE A 346 1.29 18.27 16.92
CA PHE A 346 0.72 19.01 18.05
C PHE A 346 1.44 20.31 18.38
N GLN A 347 2.45 20.71 17.60
CA GLN A 347 3.00 22.06 17.69
C GLN A 347 1.91 23.09 17.34
N PRO A 348 1.85 24.26 17.99
CA PRO A 348 0.72 25.19 17.89
C PRO A 348 0.30 25.53 16.45
N ASP A 349 1.27 25.87 15.58
CA ASP A 349 1.00 26.24 14.19
C ASP A 349 0.54 25.06 13.34
N ASN A 350 1.15 23.88 13.54
CA ASN A 350 0.79 22.66 12.81
C ASN A 350 -0.61 22.19 13.21
N TRP A 351 -0.93 22.23 14.50
CA TRP A 351 -2.25 21.88 15.01
C TRP A 351 -3.33 22.83 14.48
N ARG A 352 -3.06 24.14 14.46
CA ARG A 352 -3.95 25.16 13.89
C ARG A 352 -4.27 24.86 12.42
N ARG A 353 -3.25 24.59 11.61
CA ARG A 353 -3.40 24.23 10.18
C ARG A 353 -4.13 22.90 10.00
N PHE A 354 -3.81 21.90 10.81
CA PHE A 354 -4.47 20.59 10.77
C PHE A 354 -5.97 20.70 11.10
N VAL A 355 -6.34 21.47 12.13
CA VAL A 355 -7.75 21.71 12.47
C VAL A 355 -8.48 22.42 11.33
N ALA A 356 -7.85 23.42 10.69
CA ALA A 356 -8.42 24.10 9.53
C ALA A 356 -8.60 23.13 8.35
N PHE A 357 -7.60 22.29 8.07
CA PHE A 357 -7.67 21.22 7.07
C PHE A 357 -8.83 20.24 7.34
N VAL A 358 -9.00 19.76 8.57
CA VAL A 358 -10.09 18.84 8.95
C VAL A 358 -11.46 19.50 8.76
N LYS A 359 -11.60 20.79 9.08
CA LYS A 359 -12.84 21.54 8.82
C LYS A 359 -13.13 21.60 7.32
N LYS A 360 -12.11 21.90 6.51
CA LYS A 360 -12.23 21.94 5.04
C LYS A 360 -12.62 20.60 4.44
N MET A 361 -11.97 19.51 4.87
CA MET A 361 -12.31 18.15 4.43
C MET A 361 -13.77 17.77 4.75
N LYS A 362 -14.34 18.32 5.83
CA LYS A 362 -15.74 18.07 6.20
C LYS A 362 -16.73 18.85 5.34
N GLU A 363 -16.35 19.99 4.79
CA GLU A 363 -17.21 20.83 3.94
C GLU A 363 -17.42 20.22 2.55
N GLY A 364 -16.50 19.38 2.06
CA GLY A 364 -16.58 18.69 0.76
C GLY A 364 -16.50 19.66 -0.44
N LYS A 365 -16.96 19.21 -1.62
CA LYS A 365 -16.99 19.99 -2.88
C LYS A 365 -17.72 21.34 -2.81
N SER A 366 -18.56 21.57 -1.80
CA SER A 366 -19.41 22.77 -1.69
C SER A 366 -18.76 23.96 -0.96
N ALA A 367 -17.44 23.90 -0.71
CA ALA A 367 -16.75 24.82 0.18
C ALA A 367 -16.25 26.11 -0.50
N ASP A 368 -17.06 27.17 -0.51
CA ASP A 368 -16.71 28.49 -1.08
C ASP A 368 -15.89 29.40 -0.14
N ARG A 369 -15.49 28.89 1.03
CA ARG A 369 -14.83 29.70 2.08
C ARG A 369 -13.33 29.81 1.87
N CYS A 370 -12.76 31.00 1.99
CA CYS A 370 -11.30 31.18 1.92
C CYS A 370 -10.58 30.57 3.15
N TRP A 371 -9.34 30.10 2.95
CA TRP A 371 -8.47 29.52 3.98
C TRP A 371 -8.31 30.40 5.23
N GLU A 372 -8.12 31.70 5.05
CA GLU A 372 -7.94 32.65 6.15
C GLU A 372 -9.11 32.64 7.14
N GLN A 373 -10.33 32.47 6.62
CA GLN A 373 -11.53 32.45 7.44
C GLN A 373 -11.59 31.18 8.31
N VAL A 374 -11.24 30.03 7.74
CA VAL A 374 -11.27 28.74 8.45
C VAL A 374 -10.12 28.64 9.44
N GLU A 375 -8.95 29.20 9.13
CA GLU A 375 -7.82 29.28 10.06
C GLU A 375 -8.12 30.15 11.29
N ARG A 376 -8.73 31.33 11.12
CA ARG A 376 -9.15 32.17 12.27
C ARG A 376 -10.17 31.47 13.16
N GLU A 377 -11.10 30.70 12.58
CA GLU A 377 -12.01 29.88 13.38
C GLU A 377 -11.31 28.69 14.05
N ALA A 378 -10.22 28.19 13.47
CA ALA A 378 -9.41 27.15 14.09
C ALA A 378 -8.69 27.68 15.34
N GLU A 379 -8.25 28.94 15.37
CA GLU A 379 -7.60 29.57 16.54
C GLU A 379 -8.46 29.49 17.81
N HIS A 380 -9.75 29.81 17.69
CA HIS A 380 -10.71 29.65 18.80
C HIS A 380 -10.82 28.19 19.29
N PHE A 381 -10.70 27.22 18.37
CA PHE A 381 -10.75 25.80 18.70
C PHE A 381 -9.45 25.30 19.33
N VAL A 382 -8.29 25.81 18.86
CA VAL A 382 -6.97 25.48 19.39
C VAL A 382 -6.91 25.81 20.88
N GLN A 383 -7.37 27.00 21.27
CA GLN A 383 -7.44 27.43 22.68
C GLN A 383 -8.30 26.49 23.54
N ALA A 384 -9.46 26.06 23.03
CA ALA A 384 -10.34 25.13 23.75
C ALA A 384 -9.77 23.70 23.85
N SER A 385 -8.97 23.27 22.87
CA SER A 385 -8.36 21.93 22.82
C SER A 385 -7.01 21.82 23.53
N GLN A 386 -6.44 22.95 23.98
CA GLN A 386 -5.07 23.04 24.49
C GLN A 386 -4.74 22.05 25.63
N PRO A 387 -5.62 21.80 26.62
CA PRO A 387 -5.34 20.80 27.67
C PRO A 387 -5.18 19.37 27.13
N LEU A 388 -6.04 18.97 26.17
CA LEU A 388 -6.01 17.64 25.56
C LEU A 388 -4.80 17.46 24.64
N VAL A 389 -4.39 18.53 23.95
CA VAL A 389 -3.19 18.52 23.10
C VAL A 389 -1.92 18.37 23.95
N GLN A 390 -1.85 19.04 25.10
CA GLN A 390 -0.72 18.89 26.04
C GLN A 390 -0.65 17.47 26.63
N GLU A 391 -1.79 16.89 26.99
CA GLU A 391 -1.88 15.52 27.46
C GLU A 391 -1.43 14.51 26.38
N ALA A 392 -1.94 14.66 25.14
CA ALA A 392 -1.56 13.80 24.02
C ALA A 392 -0.07 13.94 23.66
N ALA A 393 0.47 15.16 23.66
CA ALA A 393 1.89 15.39 23.43
C ALA A 393 2.76 14.77 24.55
N GLY A 394 2.34 14.90 25.81
CA GLY A 394 3.01 14.26 26.94
C GLY A 394 3.02 12.73 26.85
N ALA A 395 1.89 12.12 26.48
CA ALA A 395 1.77 10.68 26.31
C ALA A 395 2.61 10.12 25.14
N LEU A 396 2.98 10.97 24.16
CA LEU A 396 3.79 10.59 22.99
C LEU A 396 5.29 10.84 23.16
N MET A 397 5.71 11.46 24.27
CA MET A 397 7.14 11.67 24.61
C MET A 397 7.73 10.56 25.48
N HIS A 398 6.91 9.58 25.86
CA HIS A 398 7.29 8.36 26.60
C HIS A 398 7.00 7.13 25.74
#